data_AF-A0AAE0ANX4-F1
#
_entry.id   AF-A0AAE0ANX4-F1
#
_cell.length_a   1.000
_cell.length_b   1.000
_cell.length_c   1.000
_cell.angle_alpha   90.00
_cell.angle_beta   90.00
_cell.angle_gamma   90.00
#
_symmetry.space_group_name_H-M   'P 1'
#
loop_
_entity.id
_entity.type
_entity.pdbx_description
1 polymer ?
#
loop_
_entity_poly.entity_id
_entity_poly.type
_entity_poly.pdbx_seq_one_letter_code
_entity_poly.pdbx_strand_id
1 'polypeptide(L)'
;MNRDLPLIGSPFTWSNNRDVESWARLDRFLISPEFLAWFPLLCQKGLSRSLSDHNAILLGEKLVDWGPTPFCFANVWLEEKEMMKVAVEGWKGCKVGGSKSVSLATKIKATKGSMKKWLRVNKRDYSRVKDIETGFAAVDNIASKDG
;
A
#
# COMPACT_ATOMS: atom_id res chain seq x y z
N MET A 1 -1.32 30.55 -0.27
CA MET A 1 0.02 30.28 -0.84
C MET A 1 0.29 28.79 -0.70
N ASN A 2 0.75 28.12 -1.75
CA ASN A 2 1.02 26.68 -1.69
C ASN A 2 2.21 26.39 -0.78
N ARG A 3 2.15 25.27 -0.05
CA ARG A 3 3.14 24.85 0.94
C ARG A 3 4.02 23.74 0.36
N ASP A 4 5.33 23.86 0.57
CA ASP A 4 6.29 22.77 0.38
C ASP A 4 6.43 22.01 1.70
N LEU A 5 6.13 20.72 1.70
CA LEU A 5 6.24 19.89 2.90
C LEU A 5 7.70 19.43 3.11
N PRO A 6 8.12 19.17 4.36
CA PRO A 6 9.41 18.54 4.62
C PRO A 6 9.53 17.20 3.90
N LEU A 7 10.69 16.94 3.31
CA LEU A 7 11.00 15.67 2.68
C LEU A 7 11.47 14.67 3.76
N ILE A 8 10.73 13.57 3.91
CA ILE A 8 11.04 12.49 4.86
C ILE A 8 11.88 11.43 4.16
N GLY A 9 12.94 10.93 4.81
CA GLY A 9 13.85 9.95 4.22
C GLY A 9 15.07 10.63 3.61
N SER A 10 15.30 10.46 2.31
CA SER A 10 16.40 11.14 1.60
C SER A 10 16.10 12.65 1.48
N PRO A 11 16.90 13.56 2.06
CA PRO A 11 16.65 15.00 1.98
C PRO A 11 16.96 15.61 0.60
N PHE A 12 17.63 14.85 -0.28
CA PHE A 12 18.01 15.26 -1.62
C PHE A 12 17.29 14.42 -2.68
N THR A 13 16.91 15.08 -3.77
CA THR A 13 16.25 14.46 -4.92
C THR A 13 17.13 14.46 -6.15
N TRP A 14 18.30 15.10 -6.09
CA TRP A 14 19.26 15.15 -7.18
C TRP A 14 20.71 15.04 -6.68
N SER A 15 21.56 14.39 -7.47
CA SER A 15 23.01 14.31 -7.29
C SER A 15 23.72 14.50 -8.61
N ASN A 16 24.89 15.12 -8.62
CA ASN A 16 25.71 15.22 -9.83
C ASN A 16 26.35 13.89 -10.27
N ASN A 17 26.28 12.82 -9.46
CA ASN A 17 26.87 11.50 -9.70
C ASN A 17 28.35 11.54 -10.12
N ARG A 18 29.15 12.42 -9.51
CA ARG A 18 30.61 12.57 -9.74
C ARG A 18 31.40 12.28 -8.46
N ASP A 19 32.70 12.06 -8.61
CA ASP A 19 33.64 11.83 -7.49
C ASP A 19 33.57 12.92 -6.41
N VAL A 20 33.41 14.17 -6.83
CA VAL A 20 33.05 15.28 -5.94
C VAL A 20 31.55 15.41 -5.94
N GLU A 21 30.90 14.71 -5.02
CA GLU A 21 29.44 14.65 -4.96
C GLU A 21 28.84 16.02 -4.60
N SER A 22 27.83 16.42 -5.35
CA SER A 22 26.99 17.60 -5.06
C SER A 22 25.54 17.16 -5.04
N TRP A 23 24.78 17.68 -4.07
CA TRP A 23 23.42 17.23 -3.79
C TRP A 23 22.47 18.41 -3.73
N ALA A 24 21.27 18.23 -4.29
CA ALA A 24 20.23 19.25 -4.26
C ALA A 24 18.84 18.65 -4.09
N ARG A 25 17.91 19.46 -3.57
CA ARG A 25 16.47 19.16 -3.59
C ARG A 25 15.83 19.98 -4.70
N LEU A 26 15.68 19.36 -5.86
CA LEU A 26 15.10 19.99 -7.05
C LEU A 26 13.61 19.64 -7.21
N ASP A 27 13.21 18.47 -6.70
CA ASP A 27 11.87 17.91 -6.87
C ASP A 27 11.04 18.10 -5.60
N ARG A 28 9.83 18.64 -5.76
CA ARG A 28 8.90 18.93 -4.66
C ARG A 28 7.45 19.00 -5.11
N PHE A 29 6.54 18.56 -4.25
CA PHE A 29 5.11 18.79 -4.40
C PHE A 29 4.72 20.07 -3.67
N LEU A 30 4.11 21.02 -4.38
CA LEU A 30 3.55 22.23 -3.79
C LEU A 30 2.05 22.02 -3.57
N ILE A 31 1.63 22.11 -2.31
CA ILE A 31 0.32 21.65 -1.89
C ILE A 31 -0.52 22.83 -1.41
N SER A 32 -1.76 22.93 -1.88
CA SER A 32 -2.64 24.00 -1.43
C SER A 32 -3.12 23.76 0.01
N PRO A 33 -3.41 24.84 0.78
CA PRO A 33 -3.95 24.69 2.12
C PRO A 33 -5.26 23.89 2.19
N GLU A 34 -6.12 24.03 1.18
CA GLU A 34 -7.41 23.34 1.09
C GLU A 34 -7.21 21.82 0.95
N PHE A 35 -6.19 21.40 0.19
CA PHE A 35 -5.86 19.99 0.04
C PHE A 35 -5.27 19.41 1.34
N LEU A 36 -4.44 20.17 2.05
CA LEU A 36 -3.94 19.77 3.38
C LEU A 36 -5.03 19.68 4.43
N ALA A 37 -6.12 20.45 4.30
CA ALA A 37 -7.27 20.35 5.19
C ALA A 37 -8.01 19.01 5.03
N TRP A 38 -8.04 18.46 3.81
CA TRP A 38 -8.65 17.15 3.54
C TRP A 38 -7.73 15.98 3.90
N PHE A 39 -6.41 16.17 3.76
CA PHE A 39 -5.38 15.16 4.05
C PHE A 39 -4.39 15.68 5.10
N PRO A 40 -4.78 15.73 6.38
CA PRO A 40 -3.95 16.33 7.43
C PRO A 40 -2.66 15.53 7.72
N LEU A 41 -2.60 14.27 7.28
CA LEU A 41 -1.45 13.38 7.46
C LEU A 41 -0.56 13.31 6.22
N LEU A 42 -0.82 14.13 5.21
CA LEU A 42 -0.06 14.14 3.97
C LEU A 42 1.41 14.44 4.23
N CYS A 43 2.28 13.67 3.60
CA CYS A 43 3.72 13.78 3.72
C CYS A 43 4.41 13.51 2.37
N GLN A 44 5.57 14.11 2.19
CA GLN A 44 6.42 13.86 1.03
C GLN A 44 7.60 12.99 1.47
N LYS A 45 7.83 11.86 0.80
CA LYS A 45 8.91 10.91 1.10
C LYS A 45 9.89 10.85 -0.08
N GLY A 46 11.17 10.99 0.19
CA GLY A 46 12.23 10.70 -0.77
C GLY A 46 12.48 9.20 -0.83
N LEU A 47 12.47 8.61 -2.03
CA LEU A 47 12.87 7.22 -2.21
C LEU A 47 14.40 7.09 -2.23
N SER A 48 14.89 5.86 -2.08
CA SER A 48 16.32 5.55 -2.08
C SER A 48 16.98 5.93 -3.40
N ARG A 49 18.31 6.10 -3.35
CA ARG A 49 19.12 6.47 -4.52
C ARG A 49 18.90 5.47 -5.65
N SER A 50 18.59 5.97 -6.84
CA SER A 50 18.57 5.20 -8.08
C SER A 50 19.86 5.47 -8.87
N LEU A 51 20.04 4.79 -10.01
CA LEU A 51 21.14 5.09 -10.94
C LEU A 51 20.97 6.42 -11.70
N SER A 52 19.77 7.02 -11.67
CA SER A 52 19.57 8.37 -12.18
C SER A 52 20.27 9.39 -11.29
N ASP A 53 20.61 10.53 -11.88
CA ASP A 53 20.98 11.74 -11.14
C ASP A 53 19.80 12.29 -10.32
N HIS A 54 18.56 11.84 -10.58
CA HIS A 54 17.37 12.13 -9.78
C HIS A 54 16.88 10.92 -8.95
N ASN A 55 16.27 11.22 -7.80
CA ASN A 55 15.56 10.26 -6.96
C ASN A 55 14.07 10.58 -6.96
N ALA A 56 13.26 9.53 -7.11
CA ALA A 56 11.81 9.67 -7.05
C ALA A 56 11.32 10.16 -5.67
N ILE A 57 10.30 11.00 -5.68
CA ILE A 57 9.58 11.45 -4.49
C ILE A 57 8.14 10.94 -4.51
N LEU A 58 7.66 10.50 -3.36
CA LEU A 58 6.30 10.02 -3.17
C LEU A 58 5.52 11.03 -2.32
N LEU A 59 4.32 11.36 -2.77
CA LEU A 59 3.32 12.07 -1.95
C LEU A 59 2.30 11.05 -1.45
N GLY A 60 2.11 11.01 -0.13
CA GLY A 60 1.14 10.10 0.48
C GLY A 60 0.91 10.43 1.94
N GLU A 61 -0.12 9.87 2.56
CA GLU A 61 -0.32 10.05 3.99
C GLU A 61 0.70 9.21 4.77
N LYS A 62 1.21 9.78 5.86
CA LYS A 62 2.07 9.04 6.80
C LYS A 62 1.33 7.76 7.19
N LEU A 63 2.02 6.62 7.12
CA LEU A 63 1.46 5.36 7.60
C LEU A 63 1.10 5.53 9.09
N VAL A 64 -0.19 5.71 9.34
CA VAL A 64 -0.75 5.58 10.67
C VAL A 64 -1.17 4.12 10.77
N ASP A 65 -0.54 3.41 11.71
CA ASP A 65 -1.01 2.09 12.11
C ASP A 65 -2.33 2.28 12.85
N TRP A 66 -3.44 2.23 12.09
CA TRP A 66 -4.80 2.23 12.62
C TRP A 66 -5.17 0.88 13.28
N GLY A 67 -4.19 0.00 13.51
CA GLY A 67 -4.38 -1.37 13.95
C GLY A 67 -4.61 -2.32 12.78
N PRO A 68 -5.07 -3.56 13.07
CA PRO A 68 -5.27 -4.58 12.05
C PRO A 68 -6.17 -4.05 10.92
N THR A 69 -5.70 -4.11 9.68
CA THR A 69 -6.45 -3.65 8.52
C THR A 69 -7.86 -4.24 8.56
N PRO A 70 -8.91 -3.40 8.55
CA PRO A 70 -10.27 -3.90 8.52
C PRO A 70 -10.43 -4.79 7.29
N PHE A 71 -11.20 -5.86 7.45
CA PHE A 71 -11.55 -6.68 6.30
C PHE A 71 -12.51 -5.89 5.43
N CYS A 72 -12.02 -5.41 4.30
CA CYS A 72 -12.84 -4.83 3.25
C CYS A 72 -13.12 -5.92 2.22
N PHE A 73 -14.39 -6.12 1.90
CA PHE A 73 -14.77 -7.00 0.80
C PHE A 73 -14.59 -6.22 -0.51
N ALA A 74 -13.77 -6.72 -1.42
CA ALA A 74 -13.61 -6.12 -2.74
C ALA A 74 -14.58 -6.79 -3.73
N ASN A 75 -15.35 -6.00 -4.49
CA ASN A 75 -16.34 -6.53 -5.43
C ASN A 75 -15.73 -7.43 -6.50
N VAL A 76 -14.48 -7.19 -6.91
CA VAL A 76 -13.74 -8.05 -7.86
C VAL A 76 -13.62 -9.50 -7.37
N TRP A 77 -13.70 -9.75 -6.05
CA TRP A 77 -13.69 -11.10 -5.51
C TRP A 77 -14.94 -11.92 -5.86
N LEU A 78 -16.03 -11.26 -6.28
CA LEU A 78 -17.23 -11.94 -6.78
C LEU A 78 -17.00 -12.60 -8.15
N GLU A 79 -16.04 -12.09 -8.91
CA GLU A 79 -15.67 -12.63 -10.23
C GLU A 79 -14.77 -13.87 -10.11
N GLU A 80 -14.10 -14.03 -8.96
CA GLU A 80 -13.27 -15.19 -8.68
C GLU A 80 -14.11 -16.38 -8.21
N LYS A 81 -14.32 -17.33 -9.12
CA LYS A 81 -15.16 -18.54 -8.90
C LYS A 81 -14.75 -19.30 -7.64
N GLU A 82 -13.45 -19.41 -7.37
CA GLU A 82 -12.94 -20.11 -6.18
C GLU A 82 -13.26 -19.37 -4.88
N MET A 83 -13.20 -18.04 -4.88
CA MET A 83 -13.53 -17.22 -3.72
C MET A 83 -15.02 -17.30 -3.39
N MET A 84 -15.88 -17.28 -4.42
CA MET A 84 -17.32 -17.48 -4.22
C MET A 84 -17.64 -18.87 -3.66
N LYS A 85 -16.94 -19.92 -4.13
CA LYS A 85 -17.07 -21.26 -3.57
C LYS A 85 -16.73 -21.28 -2.07
N VAL A 86 -15.62 -20.65 -1.68
CA VAL A 86 -15.19 -20.53 -0.27
C VAL A 86 -16.23 -19.79 0.59
N ALA A 87 -16.81 -18.71 0.06
CA ALA A 87 -17.82 -17.94 0.78
C ALA A 87 -19.09 -18.78 1.03
N VAL A 88 -19.56 -19.50 0.01
CA VAL A 88 -20.73 -20.39 0.10
C VAL A 88 -20.47 -21.55 1.06
N GLU A 89 -19.32 -22.20 0.97
CA GLU A 89 -18.93 -23.30 1.87
C GLU A 89 -18.80 -22.83 3.31
N GLY A 90 -18.17 -21.68 3.55
CA GLY A 90 -18.08 -21.08 4.88
C GLY A 90 -19.45 -20.76 5.49
N TRP A 91 -20.38 -20.30 4.66
CA TRP A 91 -21.75 -20.01 5.09
C TRP A 91 -22.54 -21.28 5.44
N LYS A 92 -22.50 -22.28 4.56
CA LYS A 92 -23.24 -23.55 4.72
C LYS A 92 -22.65 -24.45 5.81
N GLY A 93 -21.33 -24.43 5.97
CA GLY A 93 -20.63 -25.22 6.99
C GLY A 93 -20.86 -24.73 8.42
N CYS A 94 -21.33 -23.49 8.59
CA CYS A 94 -21.65 -22.93 9.90
C CYS A 94 -23.03 -23.42 10.38
N LYS A 95 -23.03 -24.48 11.19
CA LYS A 95 -24.20 -24.91 11.97
C LYS A 95 -24.29 -24.06 13.23
N VAL A 96 -25.39 -23.32 13.38
CA VAL A 96 -25.60 -22.43 14.54
C VAL A 96 -26.84 -22.84 15.30
N GLY A 97 -26.71 -22.96 16.62
CA GLY A 97 -27.83 -22.98 17.56
C GLY A 97 -27.97 -21.62 18.26
N GLY A 98 -29.18 -21.27 18.69
CA GLY A 98 -29.48 -20.00 19.38
C GLY A 98 -30.48 -19.11 18.63
N SER A 99 -30.65 -17.86 19.08
CA SER A 99 -31.59 -16.91 18.46
C SER A 99 -31.19 -16.53 17.03
N LYS A 100 -32.16 -16.11 16.21
CA LYS A 100 -31.94 -15.80 14.78
C LYS A 100 -30.85 -14.74 14.56
N SER A 101 -30.75 -13.71 15.42
CA SER A 101 -29.73 -12.65 15.31
C SER A 101 -28.32 -13.15 15.65
N VAL A 102 -28.18 -13.95 16.71
CA VAL A 102 -26.91 -14.61 17.07
C VAL A 102 -26.49 -15.58 15.96
N SER A 103 -27.46 -16.26 15.35
CA SER A 103 -27.20 -17.17 14.23
C SER A 103 -26.64 -16.45 12.99
N LEU A 104 -27.13 -15.24 12.69
CA LEU A 104 -26.67 -14.44 11.56
C LEU A 104 -25.26 -13.90 11.78
N ALA A 105 -25.01 -13.25 12.92
CA ALA A 105 -23.69 -12.69 13.23
C ALA A 105 -22.60 -13.77 13.22
N THR A 106 -22.92 -14.94 13.75
CA THR A 106 -22.01 -16.10 13.76
C THR A 106 -21.73 -16.61 12.34
N LYS A 107 -22.74 -16.71 11.48
CA LYS A 107 -22.54 -17.09 10.08
C LYS A 107 -21.68 -16.09 9.31
N ILE A 108 -21.96 -14.79 9.45
CA ILE A 108 -21.14 -13.74 8.83
C ILE A 108 -19.68 -13.83 9.30
N LYS A 109 -19.46 -14.05 10.60
CA LYS A 109 -18.12 -14.20 11.18
C LYS A 109 -17.39 -15.44 10.64
N ALA A 110 -18.10 -16.57 10.52
CA ALA A 110 -17.56 -17.81 9.97
C ALA A 110 -17.18 -17.65 8.49
N THR A 111 -18.09 -17.11 7.67
CA THR A 111 -17.85 -16.84 6.25
C THR A 111 -16.67 -15.89 6.04
N LYS A 112 -16.62 -14.78 6.79
CA LYS A 112 -15.48 -13.85 6.79
C LYS A 112 -14.17 -14.55 7.16
N GLY A 113 -14.20 -15.49 8.11
CA GLY A 113 -13.04 -16.30 8.49
C GLY A 113 -12.51 -17.16 7.35
N SER A 114 -13.40 -17.89 6.66
CA SER A 114 -13.05 -18.72 5.50
C SER A 114 -12.45 -17.89 4.35
N MET A 115 -13.09 -16.76 4.05
CA MET A 115 -12.62 -15.81 3.02
C MET A 115 -11.24 -15.24 3.36
N LYS A 116 -11.01 -14.83 4.62
CA LYS A 116 -9.68 -14.40 5.08
C LYS A 116 -8.62 -15.49 4.94
N LYS A 117 -8.97 -16.74 5.24
CA LYS A 117 -8.04 -17.88 5.08
C LYS A 117 -7.69 -18.07 3.60
N TRP A 118 -8.66 -18.02 2.70
CA TRP A 118 -8.42 -18.11 1.26
C TRP A 118 -7.55 -16.95 0.76
N LEU A 119 -7.81 -15.71 1.17
CA LEU A 119 -7.00 -14.54 0.80
C LEU A 119 -5.54 -14.64 1.26
N ARG A 120 -5.29 -15.25 2.42
CA ARG A 120 -3.92 -15.48 2.92
C ARG A 120 -3.15 -16.48 2.05
N VAL A 121 -3.84 -17.47 1.49
CA VAL A 121 -3.24 -18.49 0.62
C VAL A 121 -3.10 -17.98 -0.81
N ASN A 122 -4.09 -17.22 -1.30
CA ASN A 122 -4.19 -16.77 -2.68
C ASN A 122 -3.81 -15.29 -2.82
N LYS A 123 -2.79 -14.81 -2.08
CA LYS A 123 -2.33 -13.42 -2.13
C LYS A 123 -2.01 -12.98 -3.57
N ARG A 124 -3.01 -12.53 -4.33
CA ARG A 124 -2.81 -11.56 -5.40
C ARG A 124 -2.62 -10.25 -4.68
N ASP A 125 -1.36 -9.88 -4.60
CA ASP A 125 -0.88 -8.77 -3.80
C ASP A 125 -1.56 -7.47 -4.24
N TYR A 126 -2.32 -6.85 -3.34
CA TYR A 126 -2.80 -5.48 -3.53
C TYR A 126 -1.83 -4.47 -2.89
N SER A 127 -0.64 -4.92 -2.43
CA SER A 127 0.41 -4.03 -1.91
C SER A 127 1.20 -3.33 -3.02
N ARG A 128 0.49 -2.76 -4.00
CA ARG A 128 1.05 -2.04 -5.17
C ARG A 128 2.16 -1.05 -4.81
N VAL A 129 2.18 -0.51 -3.59
CA VAL A 129 3.24 0.39 -3.10
C VAL A 129 4.55 -0.35 -2.84
N LYS A 130 4.52 -1.54 -2.22
CA LYS A 130 5.71 -2.38 -2.03
C LYS A 130 6.20 -2.96 -3.35
N ASP A 131 5.29 -3.32 -4.25
CA ASP A 131 5.64 -3.82 -5.57
C ASP A 131 6.37 -2.77 -6.40
N ILE A 132 5.96 -1.49 -6.30
CA ILE A 132 6.65 -0.38 -6.94
C ILE A 132 8.03 -0.16 -6.31
N GLU A 133 8.14 -0.08 -4.98
CA GLU A 133 9.44 0.09 -4.29
C GLU A 133 10.40 -1.09 -4.61
N THR A 134 9.90 -2.32 -4.68
CA THR A 134 10.69 -3.52 -5.03
C THR A 134 11.05 -3.54 -6.51
N GLY A 135 10.14 -3.11 -7.39
CA GLY A 135 10.36 -3.02 -8.83
C GLY A 135 11.50 -2.05 -9.18
N PHE A 136 11.54 -0.88 -8.54
CA PHE A 136 12.67 0.07 -8.71
C PHE A 136 14.00 -0.55 -8.25
N ALA A 137 14.03 -1.15 -7.05
CA ALA A 137 15.24 -1.78 -6.54
C ALA A 137 15.75 -2.95 -7.42
N ALA A 138 14.85 -3.68 -8.08
CA ALA A 138 15.23 -4.76 -9.00
C ALA A 138 15.89 -4.23 -10.28
N VAL A 139 15.40 -3.11 -10.84
CA VAL A 139 15.98 -2.47 -12.03
C VAL A 139 17.38 -1.94 -11.72
N ASP A 140 17.56 -1.28 -10.57
CA ASP A 140 18.86 -0.74 -10.16
C ASP A 140 19.94 -1.84 -9.99
N ASN A 141 19.55 -3.04 -9.53
CA ASN A 141 20.46 -4.18 -9.36
C ASN A 141 20.88 -4.85 -10.69
N ILE A 142 20.10 -4.69 -11.75
CA ILE A 142 20.44 -5.23 -13.08
C ILE A 142 21.48 -4.32 -13.74
N ALA A 143 21.23 -3.02 -13.73
CA ALA A 143 22.12 -2.04 -14.36
C ALA A 143 23.47 -1.86 -13.64
N SER A 144 23.60 -2.30 -12.38
CA SER A 144 24.88 -2.32 -11.65
C SER A 144 25.71 -3.60 -11.84
N LYS A 145 25.21 -4.59 -12.61
CA LYS A 145 25.98 -5.80 -13.01
C LYS A 145 26.61 -5.72 -14.40
N ASP A 146 26.18 -4.75 -15.20
CA ASP A 146 26.59 -4.57 -16.60
C ASP A 146 27.58 -3.40 -16.80
N GLY A 147 28.12 -2.83 -15.71
CA GLY A 147 29.17 -1.81 -15.70
C GLY A 147 30.35 -2.22 -14.84
#